data_AF-A0A814LWB8-F1
#
_entry.id   AF-A0A814LWB8-F1
#
_cell.length_a   1.000
_cell.length_b   1.000
_cell.length_c   1.000
_cell.angle_alpha   90.00
_cell.angle_beta   90.00
_cell.angle_gamma   90.00
#
_symmetry.space_group_name_H-M   'P 1'
#
loop_
_entity.id
_entity.type
_entity.pdbx_description
1 polymer ?
#
loop_
_entity_poly.entity_id
_entity_poly.type
_entity_poly.pdbx_seq_one_letter_code
_entity_poly.pdbx_strand_id
1 'polypeptide(L)'
;MRRETFNKIGGLLDFSILGSGDLHFAYALINRIDETIPAGIHSDYRRLANIWGERVARVAGNGSCVGYISNSIYHHWHGSRRDRRYDERWSLLERFQFSPLNDLEKNSQIELLRLAGCDDLDQSKSTTRLQLLETNIVNYFRLRDEDNMESPIPTLNTITLVNAPTSPVTDTFRPIDDASIHNEISAIGDNNYASDDLSLRNHLSEYQSHDNFSREAVF
;
A
#
# COMPACT_ATOMS: atom_id res chain seq x y z
N MET A 1 1.77 14.72 -11.61
CA MET A 1 2.99 14.02 -12.12
C MET A 1 2.77 13.64 -13.58
N ARG A 2 3.77 13.78 -14.46
CA ARG A 2 3.67 13.31 -15.86
C ARG A 2 3.91 11.80 -15.94
N ARG A 3 3.30 11.10 -16.90
CA ARG A 3 3.47 9.65 -17.10
C ARG A 3 4.94 9.22 -17.25
N GLU A 4 5.72 10.00 -18.00
CA GLU A 4 7.16 9.73 -18.19
C GLU A 4 7.92 9.74 -16.86
N THR A 5 7.64 10.73 -15.99
CA THR A 5 8.22 10.80 -14.64
C THR A 5 7.81 9.59 -13.81
N PHE A 6 6.54 9.20 -13.85
CA PHE A 6 6.02 8.03 -13.16
C PHE A 6 6.75 6.74 -13.58
N ASN A 7 6.95 6.54 -14.89
CA ASN A 7 7.68 5.38 -15.40
C ASN A 7 9.16 5.41 -14.99
N LYS A 8 9.80 6.60 -15.01
CA LYS A 8 11.21 6.76 -14.60
C LYS A 8 11.47 6.42 -13.14
N ILE A 9 10.53 6.72 -12.24
CA ILE A 9 10.66 6.36 -10.81
C ILE A 9 10.31 4.89 -10.54
N GLY A 10 9.68 4.19 -11.51
CA GLY A 10 9.22 2.82 -11.36
C GLY A 10 7.85 2.68 -10.70
N GLY A 11 7.00 3.70 -10.83
CA GLY A 11 5.69 3.77 -10.19
C GLY A 11 5.68 4.34 -8.77
N LEU A 12 4.53 4.26 -8.10
CA LEU A 12 4.41 4.62 -6.69
C LEU A 12 4.96 3.48 -5.81
N LEU A 13 5.35 3.85 -4.60
CA LEU A 13 5.79 2.90 -3.59
C LEU A 13 4.60 2.02 -3.14
N ASP A 14 4.67 0.74 -3.43
CA ASP A 14 3.56 -0.23 -3.35
C ASP A 14 3.69 -1.23 -2.19
N PHE A 15 4.86 -1.30 -1.54
CA PHE A 15 5.11 -2.21 -0.42
C PHE A 15 4.85 -1.61 0.98
N SER A 16 4.45 -0.33 1.07
CA SER A 16 4.13 0.34 2.34
C SER A 16 2.70 0.02 2.80
N ILE A 17 2.46 -1.24 3.12
CA ILE A 17 1.12 -1.84 3.32
C ILE A 17 0.28 -1.24 4.47
N LEU A 18 0.88 -0.43 5.36
CA LEU A 18 0.19 0.22 6.49
C LEU A 18 0.10 1.76 6.38
N GLY A 19 0.42 2.32 5.21
CA GLY A 19 0.48 3.78 4.97
C GLY A 19 1.91 4.33 5.08
N SER A 20 2.07 5.67 5.20
CA SER A 20 3.36 6.40 5.15
C SER A 20 3.94 6.67 3.75
N GLY A 21 3.25 6.26 2.69
CA GLY A 21 3.73 6.46 1.32
C GLY A 21 3.92 7.93 0.93
N ASP A 22 3.10 8.83 1.45
CA ASP A 22 3.20 10.28 1.30
C ASP A 22 4.45 10.86 1.99
N LEU A 23 4.71 10.45 3.23
CA LEU A 23 5.90 10.82 3.98
C LEU A 23 7.18 10.32 3.28
N HIS A 24 7.17 9.04 2.87
CA HIS A 24 8.27 8.44 2.09
C HIS A 24 8.50 9.22 0.80
N PHE A 25 7.43 9.56 0.08
CA PHE A 25 7.52 10.33 -1.16
C PHE A 25 8.12 11.72 -0.91
N ALA A 26 7.65 12.44 0.12
CA ALA A 26 8.14 13.77 0.45
C ALA A 26 9.64 13.77 0.78
N TYR A 27 10.12 12.80 1.56
CA TYR A 27 11.54 12.70 1.93
C TYR A 27 12.40 12.15 0.78
N ALA A 28 11.83 11.29 -0.07
CA ALA A 28 12.50 10.83 -1.28
C ALA A 28 12.81 11.98 -2.26
N LEU A 29 11.93 12.99 -2.36
CA LEU A 29 12.18 14.16 -3.23
C LEU A 29 13.50 14.86 -2.90
N ILE A 30 13.94 14.84 -1.65
CA ILE A 30 15.15 15.50 -1.15
C ILE A 30 16.27 14.52 -0.79
N ASN A 31 16.20 13.27 -1.27
CA ASN A 31 17.19 12.21 -1.00
C ASN A 31 17.38 11.87 0.49
N ARG A 32 16.30 11.88 1.28
CA ARG A 32 16.32 11.62 2.73
C ARG A 32 15.33 10.54 3.17
N ILE A 33 14.91 9.65 2.27
CA ILE A 33 13.89 8.64 2.57
C ILE A 33 14.27 7.75 3.78
N ASP A 34 15.55 7.49 4.00
CA ASP A 34 16.03 6.64 5.09
C ASP A 34 15.60 7.14 6.49
N GLU A 35 15.45 8.46 6.64
CA GLU A 35 15.02 9.11 7.90
C GLU A 35 13.56 8.82 8.27
N THR A 36 12.77 8.34 7.31
CA THR A 36 11.37 8.00 7.53
C THR A 36 11.17 6.55 7.97
N ILE A 37 12.26 5.78 8.09
CA ILE A 37 12.22 4.32 8.32
C ILE A 37 12.84 4.03 9.71
N PRO A 38 12.04 3.53 10.67
CA PRO A 38 12.55 3.15 11.98
C PRO A 38 13.64 2.08 11.93
N ALA A 39 14.56 2.10 12.90
CA ALA A 39 15.75 1.24 12.91
C ALA A 39 15.45 -0.27 12.97
N GLY A 40 14.39 -0.69 13.68
CA GLY A 40 14.04 -2.11 13.88
C GLY A 40 13.29 -2.78 12.74
N ILE A 41 12.98 -2.04 11.67
CA ILE A 41 12.31 -2.58 10.48
C ILE A 41 13.26 -3.51 9.71
N HIS A 42 12.69 -4.56 9.12
CA HIS A 42 13.43 -5.52 8.29
C HIS A 42 14.25 -4.81 7.19
N SER A 43 15.48 -5.27 6.95
CA SER A 43 16.43 -4.63 6.04
C SER A 43 15.92 -4.50 4.60
N ASP A 44 15.11 -5.46 4.15
CA ASP A 44 14.52 -5.45 2.80
C ASP A 44 13.64 -4.23 2.56
N TYR A 45 12.86 -3.81 3.56
CA TYR A 45 12.02 -2.62 3.46
C TYR A 45 12.89 -1.38 3.25
N ARG A 46 13.93 -1.23 4.08
CA ARG A 46 14.89 -0.11 3.99
C ARG A 46 15.61 -0.11 2.65
N ARG A 47 16.05 -1.27 2.18
CA ARG A 47 16.72 -1.42 0.89
C ARG A 47 15.81 -0.99 -0.26
N LEU A 48 14.58 -1.48 -0.31
CA LEU A 48 13.64 -1.13 -1.38
C LEU A 48 13.24 0.35 -1.36
N ALA A 49 13.02 0.91 -0.16
CA ALA A 49 12.71 2.32 0.00
C ALA A 49 13.85 3.21 -0.48
N ASN A 50 15.11 2.89 -0.15
CA ASN A 50 16.27 3.63 -0.65
C ASN A 50 16.41 3.52 -2.18
N ILE A 51 16.28 2.32 -2.76
CA ILE A 51 16.33 2.14 -4.23
C ILE A 51 15.26 2.98 -4.93
N TRP A 52 14.01 2.95 -4.44
CA TRP A 52 12.93 3.76 -5.00
C TRP A 52 13.18 5.27 -4.77
N GLY A 53 13.62 5.64 -3.58
CA GLY A 53 13.88 7.03 -3.19
C GLY A 53 14.99 7.69 -4.02
N GLU A 54 16.06 6.96 -4.33
CA GLU A 54 17.15 7.43 -5.21
C GLU A 54 16.63 7.77 -6.62
N ARG A 55 15.68 6.98 -7.16
CA ARG A 55 15.07 7.26 -8.47
C ARG A 55 14.22 8.53 -8.41
N VAL A 56 13.44 8.70 -7.33
CA VAL A 56 12.62 9.90 -7.09
C VAL A 56 13.52 11.14 -6.96
N ALA A 57 14.54 11.09 -6.12
CA ALA A 57 15.50 12.17 -5.89
C ALA A 57 16.17 12.63 -7.20
N ARG A 58 16.59 11.67 -8.03
CA ARG A 58 17.20 11.92 -9.35
C ARG A 58 16.27 12.68 -10.27
N VAL A 59 14.99 12.30 -10.35
CA VAL A 59 14.01 12.98 -11.21
C VAL A 59 13.61 14.34 -10.63
N ALA A 60 13.56 14.46 -9.30
CA ALA A 60 13.22 15.70 -8.59
C ALA A 60 14.36 16.72 -8.51
N GLY A 61 15.59 16.37 -8.94
CA GLY A 61 16.77 17.20 -8.77
C GLY A 61 17.07 17.47 -7.29
N ASN A 62 16.89 16.47 -6.43
CA ASN A 62 16.96 16.63 -4.96
C ASN A 62 16.06 17.78 -4.45
N GLY A 63 14.88 17.92 -5.03
CA GLY A 63 13.88 18.93 -4.66
C GLY A 63 13.92 20.19 -5.52
N SER A 64 14.98 20.44 -6.29
CA SER A 64 15.11 21.66 -7.10
C SER A 64 14.07 21.79 -8.21
N CYS A 65 13.47 20.67 -8.63
CA CYS A 65 12.48 20.62 -9.70
C CYS A 65 11.03 20.50 -9.17
N VAL A 66 10.82 20.62 -7.87
CA VAL A 66 9.49 20.52 -7.24
C VAL A 66 8.87 21.91 -7.16
N GLY A 67 7.85 22.15 -7.98
CA GLY A 67 7.03 23.35 -7.92
C GLY A 67 5.86 23.21 -6.93
N TYR A 68 5.31 24.35 -6.50
CA TYR A 68 4.07 24.43 -5.73
C TYR A 68 3.19 25.57 -6.23
N ILE A 69 1.91 25.55 -5.87
CA ILE A 69 0.98 26.65 -6.12
C ILE A 69 0.69 27.31 -4.78
N SER A 70 0.81 28.64 -4.72
CA SER A 70 0.45 29.40 -3.53
C SER A 70 -1.08 29.43 -3.38
N ASN A 71 -1.61 28.63 -2.46
CA ASN A 71 -3.03 28.59 -2.12
C ASN A 71 -3.23 28.14 -0.66
N SER A 72 -4.42 28.40 -0.12
CA SER A 72 -4.82 27.91 1.20
C SER A 72 -5.47 26.53 1.10
N ILE A 73 -5.04 25.61 1.95
CA ILE A 73 -5.68 24.29 2.13
C ILE A 73 -6.34 24.29 3.51
N TYR A 74 -7.65 24.02 3.55
CA TYR A 74 -8.40 23.90 4.79
C TYR A 74 -8.64 22.42 5.09
N HIS A 75 -8.23 21.99 6.28
CA HIS A 75 -8.48 20.65 6.77
C HIS A 75 -9.61 20.71 7.79
N HIS A 76 -10.84 20.40 7.36
CA HIS A 76 -12.04 20.62 8.17
C HIS A 76 -12.28 19.55 9.24
N TRP A 77 -11.75 18.35 9.04
CA TRP A 77 -11.92 17.22 9.96
C TRP A 77 -10.56 16.73 10.44
N HIS A 78 -10.44 16.54 11.74
CA HIS A 78 -9.23 16.02 12.35
C HIS A 78 -9.63 15.21 13.57
N GLY A 79 -9.61 13.89 13.42
CA GLY A 79 -9.60 13.01 14.58
C GLY A 79 -8.32 13.18 15.39
N SER A 80 -8.30 12.65 16.61
CA SER A 80 -7.18 12.85 17.50
C SER A 80 -5.94 12.16 16.92
N ARG A 81 -4.76 12.77 17.09
CA ARG A 81 -3.50 12.15 16.62
C ARG A 81 -3.30 10.75 17.21
N ARG A 82 -3.77 10.53 18.44
CA ARG A 82 -3.72 9.23 19.13
C ARG A 82 -4.57 8.19 18.40
N ASP A 83 -5.79 8.56 18.01
CA ASP A 83 -6.76 7.62 17.43
C ASP A 83 -6.45 7.26 15.96
N ARG A 84 -5.59 8.04 15.30
CA ARG A 84 -5.00 7.71 13.98
C ARG A 84 -3.96 6.60 14.02
N ARG A 85 -3.39 6.32 15.19
CA ARG A 85 -2.45 5.21 15.44
C ARG A 85 -1.28 5.13 14.45
N TYR A 86 -0.60 6.25 14.22
CA TYR A 86 0.51 6.30 13.25
C TYR A 86 1.78 5.64 13.78
N ASP A 87 1.97 5.54 15.09
CA ASP A 87 3.15 4.94 15.68
C ASP A 87 3.04 3.40 15.69
N GLU A 88 1.83 2.88 15.94
CA GLU A 88 1.54 1.45 16.04
C GLU A 88 1.76 0.69 14.73
N ARG A 89 1.70 1.38 13.57
CA ARG A 89 1.99 0.74 12.28
C ARG A 89 3.41 0.21 12.22
N TRP A 90 4.36 0.99 12.72
CA TRP A 90 5.77 0.65 12.65
C TRP A 90 6.09 -0.48 13.62
N SER A 91 5.54 -0.40 14.84
CA SER A 91 5.61 -1.47 15.83
C SER A 91 5.07 -2.79 15.27
N LEU A 92 4.02 -2.75 14.43
CA LEU A 92 3.47 -3.95 13.80
C LEU A 92 4.45 -4.55 12.78
N LEU A 93 4.97 -3.75 11.85
CA LEU A 93 5.94 -4.23 10.84
C LEU A 93 7.24 -4.73 11.46
N GLU A 94 7.73 -4.04 12.50
CA GLU A 94 8.92 -4.43 13.27
C GLU A 94 8.69 -5.74 14.00
N ARG A 95 7.58 -5.88 14.74
CA ARG A 95 7.26 -7.11 15.49
C ARG A 95 7.21 -8.35 14.59
N PHE A 96 6.61 -8.21 13.41
CA PHE A 96 6.45 -9.32 12.47
C PHE A 96 7.63 -9.48 11.51
N GLN A 97 8.66 -8.63 11.62
CA GLN A 97 9.82 -8.60 10.73
C GLN A 97 9.39 -8.67 9.26
N PHE A 98 8.47 -7.79 8.88
CA PHE A 98 7.86 -7.79 7.56
C PHE A 98 8.92 -7.52 6.48
N SER A 99 9.10 -8.48 5.57
CA SER A 99 9.98 -8.37 4.41
C SER A 99 9.13 -8.23 3.15
N PRO A 100 9.09 -7.07 2.49
CA PRO A 100 8.33 -6.93 1.24
C PRO A 100 8.74 -7.89 0.12
N LEU A 101 9.99 -8.37 0.12
CA LEU A 101 10.50 -9.27 -0.91
C LEU A 101 10.00 -10.71 -0.74
N ASN A 102 9.73 -11.12 0.50
CA ASN A 102 9.33 -12.49 0.82
C ASN A 102 7.86 -12.60 1.23
N ASP A 103 7.27 -11.52 1.74
CA ASP A 103 5.95 -11.51 2.35
C ASP A 103 4.88 -10.99 1.40
N LEU A 104 5.26 -10.35 0.29
CA LEU A 104 4.34 -9.91 -0.75
C LEU A 104 4.53 -10.73 -2.01
N GLU A 105 3.39 -11.09 -2.61
CA GLU A 105 3.35 -11.69 -3.93
C GLU A 105 2.27 -11.02 -4.76
N LYS A 106 2.46 -11.03 -6.07
CA LYS A 106 1.48 -10.50 -7.02
C LYS A 106 0.46 -11.59 -7.34
N ASN A 107 -0.81 -11.27 -7.18
CA ASN A 107 -1.88 -12.12 -7.66
C ASN A 107 -1.94 -12.01 -9.20
N SER A 108 -1.58 -13.09 -9.89
CA SER A 108 -1.49 -13.15 -11.35
C SER A 108 -2.83 -13.00 -12.09
N GLN A 109 -3.97 -13.07 -11.39
CA GLN A 109 -5.30 -12.93 -12.00
C GLN A 109 -5.82 -11.49 -11.95
N ILE A 110 -5.49 -10.74 -10.90
CA ILE A 110 -6.07 -9.42 -10.62
C ILE A 110 -5.02 -8.31 -10.49
N GLU A 111 -3.73 -8.62 -10.69
CA GLU A 111 -2.61 -7.67 -10.70
C GLU A 111 -2.43 -6.88 -9.38
N LEU A 112 -3.02 -7.36 -8.27
CA LEU A 112 -2.88 -6.79 -6.94
C LEU A 112 -1.84 -7.54 -6.11
N LEU A 113 -1.17 -6.82 -5.20
CA LEU A 113 -0.32 -7.44 -4.18
C LEU A 113 -1.17 -8.09 -3.09
N ARG A 114 -0.72 -9.24 -2.61
CA ARG A 114 -1.27 -9.93 -1.44
C ARG A 114 -0.14 -10.43 -0.54
N LEU A 115 -0.48 -10.79 0.70
CA LEU A 115 0.47 -11.50 1.56
C LEU A 115 0.70 -12.91 1.01
N ALA A 116 1.97 -13.32 0.96
CA ALA A 116 2.36 -14.64 0.47
C ALA A 116 1.73 -15.78 1.29
N GLY A 117 1.34 -16.86 0.60
CA GLY A 117 0.82 -18.07 1.26
C GLY A 117 -0.61 -17.96 1.81
N CYS A 118 -1.41 -17.01 1.31
CA CYS A 118 -2.81 -16.82 1.72
C CYS A 118 -3.76 -17.90 1.14
N ASP A 119 -3.32 -18.69 0.14
CA ASP A 119 -4.16 -19.72 -0.50
C ASP A 119 -4.31 -21.02 0.33
N ASP A 120 -3.45 -21.23 1.32
CA ASP A 120 -3.48 -22.40 2.20
C ASP A 120 -4.52 -22.20 3.32
N LEU A 121 -5.81 -22.25 2.97
CA LEU A 121 -6.96 -22.22 3.90
C LEU A 121 -7.16 -23.56 4.66
N ASP A 122 -6.10 -24.36 4.80
CA ASP A 122 -6.16 -25.58 5.60
C ASP A 122 -6.23 -25.22 7.09
N GLN A 123 -7.46 -25.18 7.62
CA GLN A 123 -7.77 -24.89 9.02
C GLN A 123 -7.14 -25.88 10.01
N SER A 124 -6.54 -26.98 9.54
CA SER A 124 -5.82 -27.94 10.39
C SER A 124 -4.36 -27.54 10.67
N LYS A 125 -3.80 -26.55 9.97
CA LYS A 125 -2.42 -26.09 10.17
C LYS A 125 -2.33 -24.99 11.24
N SER A 126 -1.23 -25.01 12.00
CA SER A 126 -0.87 -23.95 12.94
C SER A 126 -0.79 -22.59 12.24
N THR A 127 -1.31 -21.53 12.87
CA THR A 127 -1.36 -20.18 12.29
C THR A 127 0.04 -19.69 11.91
N THR A 128 0.25 -19.36 10.65
CA THR A 128 1.54 -18.86 10.16
C THR A 128 1.80 -17.43 10.64
N ARG A 129 3.07 -17.01 10.63
CA ARG A 129 3.45 -15.62 10.91
C ARG A 129 2.67 -14.61 10.06
N LEU A 130 2.43 -14.93 8.78
CA LEU A 130 1.75 -14.05 7.84
C LEU A 130 0.23 -13.98 8.07
N GLN A 131 -0.40 -15.09 8.45
CA GLN A 131 -1.81 -15.09 8.87
C GLN A 131 -2.03 -14.26 10.14
N LEU A 132 -1.09 -14.33 11.09
CA LEU A 132 -1.10 -13.47 12.27
C LEU A 132 -0.90 -11.99 11.90
N LEU A 133 0.05 -11.69 11.01
CA LEU A 133 0.27 -10.34 10.50
C LEU A 133 -1.00 -9.78 9.86
N GLU A 134 -1.62 -10.52 8.94
CA GLU A 134 -2.87 -10.14 8.27
C GLU A 134 -3.99 -9.81 9.28
N THR A 135 -4.21 -10.69 10.25
CA THR A 135 -5.21 -10.47 11.31
C THR A 135 -4.93 -9.18 12.08
N ASN A 136 -3.66 -8.91 12.40
CA ASN A 136 -3.28 -7.69 13.10
C ASN A 136 -3.38 -6.43 12.22
N ILE A 137 -3.15 -6.53 10.90
CA ILE A 137 -3.36 -5.43 9.95
C ILE A 137 -4.85 -5.07 9.89
N VAL A 138 -5.73 -6.07 9.77
CA VAL A 138 -7.18 -5.85 9.76
C VAL A 138 -7.62 -5.19 11.07
N ASN A 139 -7.14 -5.69 12.21
CA ASN A 139 -7.45 -5.09 13.51
C ASN A 139 -6.88 -3.67 13.64
N TYR A 140 -5.68 -3.41 13.13
CA TYR A 140 -5.07 -2.08 13.11
C TYR A 140 -5.98 -1.07 12.39
N PHE A 141 -6.47 -1.40 11.19
CA PHE A 141 -7.37 -0.51 10.46
C PHE A 141 -8.75 -0.36 11.10
N ARG A 142 -9.31 -1.43 11.70
CA ARG A 142 -10.59 -1.35 12.42
C ARG A 142 -10.56 -0.44 13.64
N LEU A 143 -9.41 -0.32 14.27
CA LEU A 143 -9.24 0.45 15.51
C LEU A 143 -8.83 1.90 15.26
N ARG A 144 -8.59 2.29 14.00
CA ARG A 144 -8.29 3.68 13.64
C ARG A 144 -9.58 4.48 13.58
N ASP A 145 -9.52 5.67 14.16
CA ASP A 145 -10.54 6.70 14.00
C ASP A 145 -9.84 7.97 13.54
N GLU A 146 -9.84 8.20 12.24
CA GLU A 146 -9.10 9.33 11.64
C GLU A 146 -9.84 10.65 11.76
N ASP A 147 -11.16 10.59 11.90
CA ASP A 147 -12.07 11.74 11.83
C ASP A 147 -12.75 12.04 13.17
N ASN A 148 -12.54 11.20 14.20
CA ASN A 148 -13.26 11.27 15.48
C ASN A 148 -14.78 11.33 15.26
N MET A 149 -15.29 10.46 14.40
CA MET A 149 -16.74 10.35 14.21
C MET A 149 -17.33 9.89 15.54
N GLU A 150 -18.18 10.71 16.18
CA GLU A 150 -18.92 10.28 17.38
C GLU A 150 -19.55 8.90 17.12
N SER A 151 -19.12 7.88 17.87
CA SER A 151 -19.45 6.47 17.61
C SER A 151 -20.87 6.08 18.09
N PRO A 152 -21.48 4.97 17.59
CA PRO A 152 -21.02 4.05 16.54
C PRO A 152 -22.07 3.72 15.44
N ILE A 153 -21.59 3.24 14.29
CA ILE A 153 -22.37 2.32 13.42
C ILE A 153 -22.73 1.10 14.28
N PRO A 154 -24.00 0.67 14.34
CA PRO A 154 -24.42 -0.41 15.23
C PRO A 154 -23.67 -1.70 14.91
N THR A 155 -23.02 -2.27 15.92
CA THR A 155 -22.56 -3.65 15.89
C THR A 155 -23.76 -4.57 15.61
N LEU A 156 -23.59 -5.56 14.74
CA LEU A 156 -24.56 -6.57 14.28
C LEU A 156 -25.20 -7.47 15.38
N ASN A 157 -25.21 -7.04 16.65
CA ASN A 157 -25.71 -7.84 17.77
C ASN A 157 -26.98 -7.28 18.45
N THR A 158 -27.66 -6.31 17.86
CA THR A 158 -28.97 -5.86 18.37
C THR A 158 -29.97 -5.66 17.24
N ILE A 159 -30.40 -6.76 16.61
CA ILE A 159 -31.73 -6.79 16.01
C ILE A 159 -32.68 -7.22 17.12
N THR A 160 -33.14 -6.25 17.91
CA THR A 160 -34.37 -6.44 18.66
C THR A 160 -35.49 -6.47 17.62
N LEU A 161 -36.17 -7.61 17.48
CA LEU A 161 -37.39 -7.73 16.69
C LEU A 161 -38.44 -6.77 17.28
N VAL A 162 -38.47 -5.54 16.79
CA VAL A 162 -39.60 -4.64 17.02
C VAL A 162 -40.60 -4.95 15.92
N ASN A 163 -41.73 -5.53 16.33
CA ASN A 163 -42.86 -5.85 15.47
C ASN A 163 -43.24 -4.63 14.62
N ALA A 164 -43.01 -4.71 13.31
CA ALA A 164 -43.49 -3.71 12.36
C ALA A 164 -45.02 -3.81 12.23
N PRO A 165 -45.75 -2.68 12.22
CA PRO A 165 -47.16 -2.68 11.93
C PRO A 165 -47.41 -3.06 10.47
N THR A 166 -48.34 -3.99 10.27
CA THR A 166 -48.79 -4.48 8.97
C THR A 166 -49.44 -3.36 8.16
N SER A 167 -48.77 -2.92 7.09
CA SER A 167 -49.43 -2.25 5.97
C SER A 167 -48.67 -2.57 4.68
N PRO A 168 -49.34 -3.03 3.61
CA PRO A 168 -48.67 -3.43 2.38
C PRO A 168 -48.30 -2.19 1.56
N VAL A 169 -47.01 -1.99 1.32
CA VAL A 169 -46.53 -1.12 0.25
C VAL A 169 -46.12 -2.03 -0.90
N THR A 170 -46.89 -1.98 -1.98
CA THR A 170 -46.53 -2.60 -3.26
C THR A 170 -45.55 -1.67 -3.98
N ASP A 171 -44.30 -2.08 -4.11
CA ASP A 171 -43.35 -1.43 -5.02
C ASP A 171 -42.83 -2.47 -6.02
N THR A 172 -43.10 -2.22 -7.30
CA THR A 172 -42.84 -3.16 -8.40
C THR A 172 -41.45 -2.93 -8.96
N PHE A 173 -40.50 -3.77 -8.56
CA PHE A 173 -39.17 -3.81 -9.16
C PHE A 173 -39.25 -4.41 -10.58
N ARG A 174 -38.79 -3.69 -11.60
CA ARG A 174 -38.58 -4.23 -12.96
C ARG A 174 -37.13 -4.68 -13.12
N PRO A 175 -36.84 -5.87 -13.66
CA PRO A 175 -35.46 -6.30 -13.96
C PRO A 175 -34.90 -5.52 -15.16
N ILE A 176 -33.58 -5.28 -15.14
CA ILE A 176 -32.81 -4.75 -16.29
C ILE A 176 -32.28 -5.95 -17.08
N ASP A 177 -32.49 -5.98 -18.39
CA ASP A 177 -32.09 -7.06 -19.30
C ASP A 177 -30.57 -7.07 -19.58
N ASP A 178 -29.95 -8.26 -19.50
CA ASP A 178 -28.51 -8.58 -19.65
C ASP A 178 -27.93 -8.42 -21.07
N ALA A 179 -28.72 -7.93 -22.05
CA ALA A 179 -28.30 -7.90 -23.45
C ALA A 179 -27.37 -6.72 -23.82
N SER A 180 -27.11 -5.78 -22.91
CA SER A 180 -26.34 -4.56 -23.22
C SER A 180 -24.83 -4.65 -22.96
N ILE A 181 -24.34 -5.71 -22.32
CA ILE A 181 -22.93 -5.78 -21.86
C ILE A 181 -21.99 -6.40 -22.92
N HIS A 182 -22.53 -7.11 -23.92
CA HIS A 182 -21.69 -7.89 -24.84
C HIS A 182 -21.09 -7.15 -26.05
N ASN A 183 -21.33 -5.85 -26.24
CA ASN A 183 -20.83 -5.11 -27.41
C ASN A 183 -19.59 -4.22 -27.17
N GLU A 184 -19.10 -4.06 -25.93
CA GLU A 184 -17.93 -3.19 -25.67
C GLU A 184 -16.58 -3.93 -25.54
N ILE A 185 -16.57 -5.27 -25.50
CA ILE A 185 -15.34 -6.04 -25.22
C ILE A 185 -14.53 -6.37 -26.49
N SER A 186 -15.10 -6.24 -27.69
CA SER A 186 -14.43 -6.63 -28.95
C SER A 186 -13.53 -5.55 -29.60
N ALA A 187 -13.26 -4.42 -28.94
CA ALA A 187 -12.57 -3.27 -29.54
C ALA A 187 -11.14 -2.97 -29.04
N ILE A 188 -10.56 -3.82 -28.18
CA ILE A 188 -9.18 -3.61 -27.68
C ILE A 188 -8.31 -4.80 -28.11
N GLY A 189 -7.83 -4.73 -29.35
CA GLY A 189 -6.86 -5.67 -29.92
C GLY A 189 -5.42 -5.36 -29.50
N ASP A 190 -4.68 -6.44 -29.24
CA ASP A 190 -3.27 -6.71 -29.47
C ASP A 190 -2.23 -5.61 -29.13
N ASN A 191 -1.45 -5.83 -28.05
CA ASN A 191 -0.05 -5.40 -28.01
C ASN A 191 0.80 -6.29 -27.08
N ASN A 192 1.89 -6.80 -27.65
CA ASN A 192 2.91 -7.69 -27.09
C ASN A 192 3.66 -7.10 -25.88
N TYR A 193 3.72 -7.85 -24.76
CA TYR A 193 4.50 -7.51 -23.55
C TYR A 193 5.58 -8.55 -23.20
N ALA A 194 6.11 -9.28 -24.18
CA ALA A 194 6.97 -10.44 -23.92
C ALA A 194 8.50 -10.19 -23.93
N SER A 195 8.99 -8.94 -24.01
CA SER A 195 10.44 -8.69 -24.25
C SER A 195 11.25 -8.09 -23.10
N ASP A 196 10.66 -7.61 -22.00
CA ASP A 196 11.38 -6.75 -21.05
C ASP A 196 11.87 -7.44 -19.76
N ASP A 197 11.43 -8.68 -19.53
CA ASP A 197 11.75 -9.48 -18.31
C ASP A 197 13.21 -9.96 -18.24
N LEU A 198 13.92 -9.98 -19.38
CA LEU A 198 15.35 -10.36 -19.41
C LEU A 198 16.30 -9.28 -18.87
N SER A 199 15.86 -8.01 -18.79
CA SER A 199 16.73 -6.91 -18.32
C SER A 199 16.92 -6.89 -16.80
N LEU A 200 15.92 -7.37 -16.04
CA LEU A 200 15.97 -7.44 -14.57
C LEU A 200 16.90 -8.54 -14.05
N ARG A 201 17.10 -9.62 -14.83
CA ARG A 201 17.98 -10.73 -14.44
C ARG A 201 19.46 -10.42 -14.67
N ASN A 202 19.78 -9.63 -15.68
CA ASN A 202 21.19 -9.32 -16.02
C ASN A 202 21.80 -8.26 -15.09
N HIS A 203 21.01 -7.37 -14.48
CA HIS A 203 21.55 -6.39 -13.52
C HIS A 203 21.84 -6.95 -12.12
N LEU A 204 21.43 -8.20 -11.83
CA LEU A 204 21.68 -8.86 -10.55
C LEU A 204 23.09 -9.48 -10.45
N SER A 205 23.82 -9.68 -11.57
CA SER A 205 25.15 -10.31 -11.55
C SER A 205 26.33 -9.32 -11.46
N GLU A 206 26.14 -8.05 -11.80
CA GLU A 206 27.22 -7.07 -11.85
C GLU A 206 27.53 -6.39 -10.51
N TYR A 207 26.65 -6.50 -9.51
CA TYR A 207 26.82 -5.85 -8.20
C TYR A 207 27.57 -6.68 -7.15
N GLN A 208 28.06 -7.88 -7.50
CA GLN A 208 28.85 -8.72 -6.58
C GLN A 208 30.36 -8.43 -6.56
N SER A 209 30.84 -7.45 -7.34
CA SER A 209 32.22 -6.99 -7.25
C SER A 209 32.23 -5.49 -7.05
N HIS A 210 32.32 -5.04 -5.79
CA HIS A 210 33.04 -3.85 -5.33
C HIS A 210 32.60 -3.49 -3.90
N ASP A 211 32.91 -4.38 -2.94
CA ASP A 211 32.98 -4.00 -1.54
C ASP A 211 34.44 -3.70 -1.19
N ASN A 212 34.76 -2.41 -1.13
CA ASN A 212 35.89 -1.86 -0.37
C ASN A 212 35.79 -0.34 -0.41
N PHE A 213 35.11 0.28 0.56
CA PHE A 213 35.51 1.62 0.98
C PHE A 213 35.17 1.88 2.46
N SER A 214 36.19 2.40 3.12
CA SER A 214 36.38 2.51 4.56
C SER A 214 35.45 3.52 5.22
N ARG A 215 35.08 3.19 6.46
CA ARG A 215 34.46 4.08 7.45
C ARG A 215 35.46 5.17 7.85
N GLU A 216 35.04 6.43 7.78
CA GLU A 216 35.49 7.45 8.74
C GLU A 216 34.30 8.34 9.14
N ALA A 217 34.08 8.39 10.44
CA ALA A 217 33.10 9.22 11.12
C ALA A 217 33.80 10.50 11.58
N VAL A 218 33.21 11.68 11.34
CA VAL A 218 33.57 12.91 12.04
C VAL A 218 32.32 13.79 12.15
N PHE A 219 31.92 14.01 13.41
CA PHE A 219 31.01 15.00 14.03
C PHE A 219 29.87 15.64 13.23
#